data_AF-A0A4R0ZGV0-F1
#
_entry.id   AF-A0A4R0ZGV0-F1
#
_cell.length_a   1.000
_cell.length_b   1.000
_cell.length_c   1.000
_cell.angle_alpha   90.00
_cell.angle_beta   90.00
_cell.angle_gamma   90.00
#
_symmetry.space_group_name_H-M   'P 1'
#
loop_
_entity.id
_entity.type
_entity.pdbx_description
1 polymer ?
#
loop_
_entity_poly.entity_id
_entity_poly.type
_entity_poly.pdbx_seq_one_letter_code
_entity_poly.pdbx_strand_id
1 'polypeptide(L)'
;MKWSIAQLLKLRNQDDSFSIDEMVELEELTQLHPDIRSIRPVHVHGDASFTSNQVTFNLKVQGDLTLPDARTLEDVVFEFDIESLEPFFLENGRYTEQFDDVNLPEGNTIDLRPIVKELIMLEVPIQIFGNETDKTQVEGEGWSLIDEQPDDQPKIDPRLAGLADLFSKKEDENG
;
A
#
# COMPACT_ATOMS: atom_id res chain seq x y z
N MET A 1 12.36 -9.94 15.77
CA MET A 1 11.24 -9.09 16.25
C MET A 1 10.13 -9.82 17.04
N LYS A 2 10.46 -10.62 18.07
CA LYS A 2 9.45 -11.30 18.92
C LYS A 2 9.96 -11.37 20.36
N TRP A 3 9.15 -10.91 21.33
CA TRP A 3 9.57 -10.80 22.72
C TRP A 3 8.47 -11.20 23.69
N SER A 4 8.85 -11.85 24.78
CA SER A 4 7.92 -12.12 25.87
C SER A 4 7.67 -10.86 26.69
N ILE A 5 6.45 -10.74 27.24
CA ILE A 5 6.08 -9.63 28.13
C ILE A 5 7.06 -9.52 29.32
N ALA A 6 7.50 -10.67 29.86
CA ALA A 6 8.47 -10.70 30.95
C ALA A 6 9.83 -10.07 30.59
N GLN A 7 10.32 -10.28 29.36
CA GLN A 7 11.55 -9.65 28.88
C GLN A 7 11.39 -8.13 28.78
N LEU A 8 10.27 -7.68 28.19
CA LEU A 8 9.97 -6.26 28.03
C LEU A 8 9.83 -5.56 29.39
N LEU A 9 9.16 -6.18 30.36
CA LEU A 9 9.03 -5.68 31.73
C LEU A 9 10.38 -5.60 32.47
N LYS A 10 11.31 -6.51 32.17
CA LYS A 10 12.65 -6.46 32.75
C LYS A 10 13.42 -5.27 32.20
N LEU A 11 13.38 -5.05 30.89
CA LEU A 11 14.05 -3.93 30.21
C LEU A 11 13.55 -2.58 30.71
N ARG A 12 12.23 -2.44 30.94
CA ARG A 12 11.63 -1.25 31.57
C ARG A 12 12.31 -0.86 32.90
N ASN A 13 12.71 -1.85 33.71
CA ASN A 13 13.26 -1.60 35.04
C ASN A 13 14.78 -1.32 35.01
N GLN A 14 15.44 -1.45 33.86
CA GLN A 14 16.89 -1.30 33.72
C GLN A 14 17.31 0.05 33.11
N ASP A 15 16.36 0.96 32.84
CA ASP A 15 16.58 2.26 32.15
C ASP A 15 17.27 2.15 30.77
N ASP A 16 17.36 0.93 30.22
CA ASP A 16 17.91 0.69 28.89
C ASP A 16 16.85 1.02 27.83
N SER A 17 17.20 1.88 26.88
CA SER A 17 16.38 2.13 25.69
C SER A 17 16.29 0.85 24.87
N PHE A 18 15.09 0.31 24.70
CA PHE A 18 14.86 -0.82 23.81
C PHE A 18 14.79 -0.32 22.37
N SER A 19 15.74 -0.78 21.54
CA SER A 19 15.80 -0.47 20.11
C SER A 19 15.68 -1.73 19.26
N ILE A 20 15.03 -1.61 18.12
CA ILE A 20 14.90 -2.62 17.08
C ILE A 20 15.68 -2.11 15.87
N ASP A 21 16.52 -2.96 15.29
CA ASP A 21 17.21 -2.71 14.02
C ASP A 21 17.47 -4.08 13.37
N GLU A 22 16.54 -4.50 12.51
CA GLU A 22 16.55 -5.84 11.91
C GLU A 22 16.20 -5.76 10.41
N MET A 23 16.81 -6.63 9.61
CA MET A 23 16.38 -6.90 8.22
C MET A 23 15.46 -8.11 8.22
N VAL A 24 14.30 -7.99 7.58
CA VAL A 24 13.24 -9.00 7.64
C VAL A 24 12.85 -9.43 6.24
N GLU A 25 12.93 -10.75 5.99
CA GLU A 25 12.43 -11.37 4.77
C GLU A 25 10.92 -11.63 4.91
N LEU A 26 10.14 -11.07 3.98
CA LEU A 26 8.67 -11.09 3.97
C LEU A 26 8.11 -11.61 2.64
N GLU A 27 8.75 -12.64 2.08
CA GLU A 27 8.38 -13.26 0.80
C GLU A 27 6.92 -13.72 0.76
N GLU A 28 6.34 -14.04 1.91
CA GLU A 28 4.92 -14.40 2.04
C GLU A 28 3.95 -13.32 1.54
N LEU A 29 4.36 -12.05 1.44
CA LEU A 29 3.51 -10.97 0.91
C LEU A 29 3.13 -11.18 -0.56
N THR A 30 4.00 -11.82 -1.34
CA THR A 30 3.73 -12.19 -2.75
C THR A 30 2.58 -13.18 -2.89
N GLN A 31 2.28 -13.97 -1.85
CA GLN A 31 1.17 -14.92 -1.85
C GLN A 31 -0.14 -14.27 -1.39
N LEU A 32 -0.05 -13.15 -0.66
CA LEU A 32 -1.19 -12.48 -0.05
C LEU A 32 -1.74 -11.36 -0.95
N HIS A 33 -0.90 -10.72 -1.75
CA HIS A 33 -1.30 -9.68 -2.68
C HIS A 33 -0.85 -10.01 -4.11
N PRO A 34 -1.78 -10.20 -5.06
CA PRO A 34 -1.46 -10.70 -6.41
C PRO A 34 -0.56 -9.78 -7.22
N ASP A 35 -0.62 -8.47 -6.97
CA ASP A 35 0.20 -7.49 -7.68
C ASP A 35 1.62 -7.37 -7.12
N ILE A 36 1.92 -7.95 -5.96
CA ILE A 36 3.29 -7.95 -5.43
C ILE A 36 4.08 -9.07 -6.13
N ARG A 37 4.91 -8.70 -7.11
CA ARG A 37 5.76 -9.64 -7.86
C ARG A 37 6.96 -10.10 -7.05
N SER A 38 7.59 -9.17 -6.34
CA SER A 38 8.67 -9.47 -5.41
C SER A 38 8.81 -8.38 -4.35
N ILE A 39 9.47 -8.72 -3.25
CA ILE A 39 9.83 -7.80 -2.17
C ILE A 39 11.26 -8.10 -1.76
N ARG A 40 12.11 -7.07 -1.62
CA ARG A 40 13.45 -7.26 -1.05
C ARG A 40 13.39 -7.28 0.48
N PRO A 41 14.45 -7.74 1.18
CA PRO A 41 14.49 -7.67 2.64
C PRO A 41 14.17 -6.26 3.15
N VAL A 42 13.20 -6.17 4.06
CA VAL A 42 12.68 -4.92 4.59
C VAL A 42 13.48 -4.54 5.83
N HIS A 43 13.92 -3.29 5.90
CA HIS A 43 14.59 -2.76 7.07
C HIS A 43 13.55 -2.26 8.08
N VAL A 44 13.55 -2.83 9.28
CA VAL A 44 12.68 -2.43 10.38
C VAL A 44 13.55 -1.84 11.47
N HIS A 45 13.42 -0.53 11.68
CA HIS A 45 14.02 0.16 12.80
C HIS A 45 12.95 0.64 13.76
N GLY A 46 13.30 0.83 15.03
CA GLY A 46 12.37 1.42 15.97
C GLY A 46 12.86 1.46 17.40
N ASP A 47 12.06 2.08 18.25
CA ASP A 47 12.26 2.12 19.69
C ASP A 47 10.96 1.73 20.41
N ALA A 48 11.07 1.33 21.68
CA ALA A 48 9.90 1.10 22.52
C ALA A 48 9.91 2.01 23.74
N SER A 49 8.75 2.60 23.99
CA SER A 49 8.47 3.39 25.19
C SER A 49 7.48 2.65 26.09
N PHE A 50 7.69 2.74 27.40
CA PHE A 50 6.88 2.05 28.39
C PHE A 50 6.07 3.02 29.23
N THR A 51 4.77 2.74 29.35
CA THR A 51 3.88 3.33 30.36
C THR A 51 3.59 2.28 31.45
N SER A 52 2.78 2.61 32.45
CA SER A 52 2.44 1.72 33.58
C SER A 52 1.86 0.37 33.14
N ASN A 53 1.03 0.33 32.10
CA ASN A 53 0.31 -0.86 31.62
C ASN A 53 0.47 -1.13 30.11
N GLN A 54 1.28 -0.36 29.41
CA GLN A 54 1.38 -0.39 27.95
C GLN A 54 2.83 -0.27 27.51
N VAL A 55 3.17 -0.93 26.40
CA VAL A 55 4.38 -0.66 25.62
C VAL A 55 3.95 -0.09 24.27
N THR A 56 4.60 0.95 23.79
CA THR A 56 4.36 1.53 22.47
C THR A 56 5.63 1.41 21.65
N PHE A 57 5.54 0.75 20.50
CA PHE A 57 6.64 0.65 19.55
C PHE A 57 6.53 1.79 18.54
N ASN A 58 7.58 2.59 18.42
CA ASN A 58 7.75 3.56 17.36
C ASN A 58 8.57 2.91 16.25
N LEU A 59 7.92 2.59 15.15
CA LEU A 59 8.47 1.80 14.07
C LEU A 59 8.70 2.67 12.83
N LYS A 60 9.82 2.41 12.17
CA LYS A 60 10.07 2.85 10.81
C LYS A 60 10.39 1.62 9.97
N VAL A 61 9.64 1.46 8.88
CA VAL A 61 9.69 0.30 8.00
C VAL A 61 10.02 0.80 6.60
N GLN A 62 11.19 0.42 6.10
CA GLN A 62 11.71 0.87 4.82
C GLN A 62 12.01 -0.32 3.92
N GLY A 63 11.63 -0.20 2.66
CA GLY A 63 11.86 -1.25 1.68
C GLY A 63 11.31 -0.90 0.32
N ASP A 64 11.31 -1.89 -0.54
CA ASP A 64 10.87 -1.75 -1.92
C ASP A 64 10.12 -3.00 -2.41
N LEU A 65 8.99 -2.73 -3.05
CA LEU A 65 8.16 -3.70 -3.74
C LEU A 65 8.45 -3.64 -5.24
N THR A 66 8.35 -4.78 -5.92
CA THR A 66 8.20 -4.83 -7.38
C THR A 66 6.74 -5.05 -7.70
N LEU A 67 6.14 -4.10 -8.40
CA LEU A 67 4.72 -4.07 -8.77
C LEU A 67 4.57 -3.97 -10.30
N PRO A 68 3.48 -4.49 -10.89
CA PRO A 68 3.17 -4.29 -12.29
C PRO A 68 2.78 -2.84 -12.57
N ASP A 69 3.34 -2.25 -13.61
CA ASP A 69 2.83 -1.01 -14.19
C ASP A 69 1.36 -1.18 -14.62
N ALA A 70 0.50 -0.22 -14.27
CA ALA A 70 -0.93 -0.30 -14.55
C ALA A 70 -1.29 -0.24 -16.05
N ARG A 71 -0.38 0.20 -16.92
CA ARG A 71 -0.55 0.33 -18.38
C ARG A 71 0.22 -0.75 -19.15
N THR A 72 1.49 -0.94 -18.84
CA THR A 72 2.40 -1.80 -19.61
C THR A 72 2.56 -3.19 -19.00
N LEU A 73 2.19 -3.37 -17.73
CA LEU A 73 2.49 -4.57 -16.94
C LEU A 73 3.99 -4.86 -16.79
N GLU A 74 4.86 -3.88 -17.03
CA GLU A 74 6.29 -4.03 -16.77
C GLU A 74 6.59 -3.94 -15.27
N ASP A 75 7.76 -4.44 -14.86
CA ASP A 75 8.19 -4.37 -13.46
C ASP A 75 8.58 -2.94 -13.07
N VAL A 76 7.90 -2.41 -12.05
CA VAL A 76 8.19 -1.09 -11.47
C VAL A 76 8.57 -1.26 -10.01
N VAL A 77 9.67 -0.60 -9.61
CA VAL A 77 10.11 -0.56 -8.22
C VAL A 77 9.34 0.55 -7.50
N PHE A 78 8.66 0.16 -6.42
CA PHE A 78 7.95 1.05 -5.51
C PHE A 78 8.69 1.07 -4.16
N GLU A 79 9.36 2.18 -3.86
CA GLU A 79 10.00 2.40 -2.57
C GLU A 79 8.97 2.91 -1.56
N PHE A 80 8.97 2.33 -0.35
CA PHE A 80 8.11 2.77 0.75
C PHE A 80 8.94 3.12 1.98
N ASP A 81 8.46 4.12 2.71
CA ASP A 81 9.01 4.56 3.99
C ASP A 81 7.83 4.84 4.94
N ILE A 82 7.58 3.92 5.86
CA ILE A 82 6.41 3.92 6.73
C ILE A 82 6.86 4.21 8.15
N GLU A 83 6.22 5.18 8.80
CA GLU A 83 6.38 5.47 10.22
C GLU A 83 5.06 5.14 10.95
N SER A 84 5.11 4.29 11.98
CA SER A 84 3.92 3.91 12.76
C SER A 84 4.18 3.84 14.26
N LEU A 85 3.14 4.13 15.05
CA LEU A 85 3.11 4.00 16.50
C LEU A 85 2.17 2.87 16.88
N GLU A 86 2.73 1.79 17.42
CA GLU A 86 2.02 0.54 17.69
C GLU A 86 1.93 0.27 19.20
N PRO A 87 0.82 0.65 19.85
CA PRO A 87 0.60 0.40 21.27
C PRO A 87 0.17 -1.06 21.53
N PHE A 88 0.68 -1.65 22.61
CA PHE A 88 0.32 -2.98 23.12
C PHE A 88 0.05 -2.94 24.63
N PHE A 89 -1.06 -3.52 25.08
CA PHE A 89 -1.32 -3.70 26.50
C PHE A 89 -0.49 -4.85 27.09
N LEU A 90 0.12 -4.60 28.26
CA LEU A 90 0.94 -5.58 28.98
C LEU A 90 0.13 -6.44 29.98
N GLU A 91 -1.06 -5.98 30.38
CA GLU A 91 -1.96 -6.72 31.27
C GLU A 91 -3.13 -7.33 30.49
N ASN A 92 -3.26 -8.65 30.57
CA ASN A 92 -4.42 -9.37 30.05
C ASN A 92 -5.64 -9.02 30.93
N GLY A 93 -6.51 -8.10 30.47
CA GLY A 93 -7.87 -7.99 31.02
C GLY A 93 -8.34 -6.62 31.52
N ARG A 94 -7.67 -5.51 31.18
CA ARG A 94 -8.28 -4.17 31.35
C ARG A 94 -8.57 -3.53 30.00
N TYR A 95 -9.37 -4.22 29.20
CA TYR A 95 -10.04 -3.63 28.05
C TYR A 95 -11.08 -2.66 28.60
N THR A 96 -10.74 -1.38 28.68
CA THR A 96 -11.78 -0.36 28.57
C THR A 96 -12.12 -0.28 27.09
N GLU A 97 -13.41 -0.38 26.75
CA GLU A 97 -13.99 -0.27 25.39
C GLU A 97 -13.76 1.12 24.73
N GLN A 98 -12.63 1.77 25.03
CA GLN A 98 -12.31 3.16 24.69
C GLN A 98 -11.05 3.29 23.82
N PHE A 99 -10.40 2.18 23.47
CA PHE A 99 -9.21 2.21 22.63
C PHE A 99 -9.41 1.30 21.42
N ASP A 100 -9.83 1.92 20.31
CA ASP A 100 -10.06 1.23 19.03
C ASP A 100 -8.74 0.86 18.32
N ASP A 101 -7.62 1.51 18.67
CA ASP A 101 -6.32 1.38 17.99
C ASP A 101 -5.24 0.76 18.90
N VAL A 102 -5.53 -0.35 19.60
CA VAL A 102 -4.52 -1.02 20.45
C VAL A 102 -4.37 -2.50 20.15
N ASN A 103 -3.12 -2.92 19.95
CA ASN A 103 -2.76 -4.29 19.65
C ASN A 103 -2.71 -5.16 20.91
N LEU A 104 -2.96 -6.46 20.72
CA LEU A 104 -2.97 -7.44 21.80
C LEU A 104 -1.82 -8.44 21.66
N PRO A 105 -1.13 -8.76 22.77
CA PRO A 105 -0.14 -9.82 22.75
C PRO A 105 -0.76 -11.17 22.41
N GLU A 106 -0.05 -11.98 21.64
CA GLU A 106 -0.38 -13.39 21.44
C GLU A 106 0.02 -14.19 22.69
N GLY A 107 -0.94 -14.34 23.60
CA GLY A 107 -0.77 -15.02 24.89
C GLY A 107 0.10 -14.22 25.86
N ASN A 108 1.42 -14.45 25.82
CA ASN A 108 2.41 -13.74 26.65
C ASN A 108 3.59 -13.20 25.81
N THR A 109 3.40 -13.12 24.49
CA THR A 109 4.43 -12.73 23.53
C THR A 109 3.89 -11.64 22.62
N ILE A 110 4.72 -10.64 22.34
CA ILE A 110 4.45 -9.62 21.33
C ILE A 110 5.30 -9.97 20.11
N ASP A 111 4.65 -10.03 18.96
CA ASP A 111 5.26 -10.30 17.65
C ASP A 111 4.90 -9.14 16.73
N LEU A 112 5.92 -8.43 16.25
CA LEU A 112 5.70 -7.28 15.36
C LEU A 112 5.66 -7.67 13.88
N ARG A 113 6.05 -8.91 13.54
CA ARG A 113 6.06 -9.35 12.14
C ARG A 113 4.67 -9.24 11.48
N PRO A 114 3.54 -9.59 12.13
CA PRO A 114 2.21 -9.40 11.56
C PRO A 114 1.88 -7.92 11.30
N ILE A 115 2.21 -7.04 12.24
CA ILE A 115 1.95 -5.60 12.12
C ILE A 115 2.76 -4.99 10.98
N VAL A 116 4.04 -5.32 10.87
CA VAL A 116 4.90 -4.84 9.77
C VAL A 116 4.33 -5.27 8.41
N LYS A 117 3.80 -6.50 8.29
CA LYS A 117 3.15 -6.94 7.06
C LYS A 117 1.92 -6.12 6.72
N GLU A 118 1.07 -5.86 7.71
CA GLU A 118 -0.14 -5.07 7.53
C GLU A 118 0.19 -3.65 7.09
N LEU A 119 1.17 -3.00 7.74
CA LEU A 119 1.66 -1.68 7.35
C LEU A 119 2.11 -1.66 5.88
N ILE A 120 2.91 -2.63 5.45
CA ILE A 120 3.36 -2.72 4.05
C ILE A 120 2.19 -2.95 3.10
N MET A 121 1.22 -3.80 3.46
CA MET A 121 0.05 -4.07 2.62
C MET A 121 -0.82 -2.82 2.42
N LEU A 122 -0.96 -2.00 3.46
CA LEU A 122 -1.73 -0.75 3.38
C LEU A 122 -1.07 0.29 2.48
N GLU A 123 0.25 0.22 2.33
CA GLU A 123 1.03 1.13 1.48
C GLU A 123 1.03 0.72 0.00
N VAL A 124 0.52 -0.47 -0.35
CA VAL A 124 0.47 -0.92 -1.75
C VAL A 124 -0.47 0.01 -2.54
N PRO A 125 0.03 0.72 -3.57
CA PRO A 125 -0.77 1.65 -4.33
C PRO A 125 -1.79 0.92 -5.21
N ILE A 126 -2.96 1.54 -5.40
CA ILE A 126 -4.00 1.01 -6.31
C ILE A 126 -3.49 0.96 -7.76
N GLN A 127 -2.68 1.94 -8.15
CA GLN A 127 -2.05 2.02 -9.48
C GLN A 127 -0.66 2.61 -9.35
N ILE A 128 0.30 2.03 -10.06
CA ILE A 128 1.65 2.55 -10.20
C ILE A 128 1.99 2.70 -11.68
N PHE A 129 2.78 3.72 -11.98
CA PHE A 129 3.29 3.98 -13.32
C PHE A 129 4.82 4.05 -13.25
N GLY A 130 5.48 3.39 -14.18
CA GLY A 130 6.92 3.49 -14.38
C GLY A 130 7.33 4.87 -14.85
N ASN A 131 8.63 5.14 -14.82
CA ASN A 131 9.23 6.42 -15.22
C ASN A 131 9.19 6.68 -16.74
N GLU A 132 8.60 5.79 -17.54
CA GLU A 132 8.45 6.00 -18.98
C GLU A 132 7.57 7.23 -19.22
N THR A 133 8.26 8.32 -19.59
CA THR A 133 7.70 9.63 -19.94
C THR A 133 7.05 9.59 -21.33
N ASP A 134 7.14 8.48 -22.03
CA ASP A 134 6.63 8.38 -23.38
C ASP A 134 5.28 7.68 -23.42
N LYS A 135 4.42 8.30 -24.23
CA LYS A 135 3.14 7.82 -24.71
C LYS A 135 3.30 6.42 -25.30
N THR A 136 3.38 5.40 -24.46
CA THR A 136 3.36 4.02 -24.91
C THR A 136 2.00 3.82 -25.53
N GLN A 137 1.97 3.73 -26.85
CA GLN A 137 0.78 3.38 -27.61
C GLN A 137 0.41 1.96 -27.18
N VAL A 138 -0.46 1.85 -26.17
CA VAL A 138 -0.91 0.56 -25.65
C VAL A 138 -1.79 -0.08 -26.71
N GLU A 139 -1.31 -1.14 -27.33
CA GLU A 139 -2.02 -1.84 -28.41
C GLU A 139 -2.25 -3.32 -28.08
N GLY A 140 -3.33 -3.87 -28.61
CA GLY A 140 -3.71 -5.26 -28.51
C GLY A 140 -4.27 -5.75 -29.84
N GLU A 141 -4.65 -7.03 -29.91
CA GLU A 141 -5.19 -7.60 -31.15
C GLU A 141 -6.55 -6.98 -31.48
N GLY A 142 -6.55 -5.99 -32.39
CA GLY A 142 -7.74 -5.28 -32.83
C GLY A 142 -8.05 -3.96 -32.10
N TRP A 143 -7.19 -3.48 -31.20
CA TRP A 143 -7.34 -2.16 -30.57
C TRP A 143 -6.00 -1.46 -30.35
N SER A 144 -6.02 -0.13 -30.29
CA SER A 144 -4.88 0.70 -29.90
C SER A 144 -5.38 1.90 -29.10
N LEU A 145 -4.65 2.30 -28.07
CA LEU A 145 -4.89 3.54 -27.35
C LEU A 145 -4.62 4.72 -28.29
N ILE A 146 -5.61 5.60 -28.45
CA ILE A 146 -5.50 6.80 -29.28
C ILE A 146 -5.50 7.98 -28.31
N ASP A 147 -4.51 8.87 -28.42
CA ASP A 147 -4.52 10.13 -27.69
C ASP A 147 -5.72 10.97 -28.16
N GLU A 148 -6.41 11.66 -27.24
CA GLU A 148 -7.42 12.68 -27.56
C GLU A 148 -6.80 13.95 -28.17
N GLN A 149 -5.89 13.80 -29.13
CA GLN A 149 -5.61 14.87 -30.08
C GLN A 149 -6.89 15.03 -30.92
N PRO A 150 -7.45 16.24 -31.03
CA PRO A 150 -8.59 16.45 -31.90
C PRO A 150 -8.16 16.09 -33.32
N ASP A 151 -8.68 14.97 -33.84
CA ASP A 151 -8.65 14.69 -35.27
C ASP A 151 -9.33 15.89 -35.93
N ASP A 152 -8.60 16.64 -36.77
CA ASP A 152 -9.13 17.79 -37.53
C ASP A 152 -10.27 17.41 -38.50
N GLN A 153 -10.66 16.12 -38.55
CA GLN A 153 -11.72 15.57 -39.37
C GLN A 153 -12.47 14.47 -38.61
N PRO A 154 -13.73 14.67 -38.17
CA PRO A 154 -14.52 13.58 -37.62
C PRO A 154 -14.76 12.54 -38.72
N LYS A 155 -14.12 11.36 -38.60
CA LYS A 155 -14.48 10.19 -39.41
C LYS A 155 -15.86 9.71 -38.99
N ILE A 156 -16.89 10.17 -39.69
CA ILE A 156 -18.27 9.74 -39.49
C ILE A 156 -18.38 8.28 -39.91
N ASP A 157 -18.69 7.38 -38.96
CA ASP A 157 -19.00 5.97 -39.28
C ASP A 157 -20.17 5.95 -40.28
N PRO A 158 -20.03 5.30 -41.45
CA PRO A 158 -21.08 5.26 -42.47
C PRO A 158 -22.43 4.72 -41.96
N ARG A 159 -22.45 3.92 -40.89
CA ARG A 159 -23.68 3.45 -40.23
C ARG A 159 -24.35 4.52 -39.36
N LEU A 160 -23.58 5.50 -38.89
CA LEU A 160 -24.03 6.62 -38.07
C LEU A 160 -24.28 7.90 -38.90
N ALA A 161 -23.98 7.88 -40.20
CA ALA A 161 -24.15 9.02 -41.10
C ALA A 161 -25.57 9.60 -41.08
N GLY A 162 -26.60 8.75 -40.99
CA GLY A 162 -28.00 9.19 -40.93
C GLY A 162 -28.41 9.89 -39.62
N LEU A 163 -27.58 9.83 -38.56
CA LEU A 163 -27.83 10.57 -37.32
C LEU A 163 -27.45 12.05 -37.45
N ALA A 164 -26.46 12.41 -38.28
CA ALA A 164 -26.08 13.80 -38.51
C ALA A 164 -27.27 14.61 -39.08
N ASP A 165 -28.08 13.99 -39.93
CA ASP A 165 -29.27 14.58 -40.54
C ASP A 165 -30.41 14.84 -39.53
N LEU A 166 -30.40 14.19 -38.36
CA LEU A 166 -31.39 14.41 -37.31
C LEU A 166 -31.07 15.63 -36.44
N PHE A 167 -29.79 15.99 -36.33
CA PHE A 167 -29.36 17.16 -35.56
C PHE A 167 -29.46 18.45 -36.37
N SER A 168 -29.24 18.39 -37.68
CA SER A 168 -29.43 19.54 -38.59
C SER A 168 -30.90 19.95 -38.73
N LYS A 169 -31.85 19.01 -38.65
CA LYS A 169 -33.29 19.32 -38.70
C LYS A 169 -33.85 20.04 -37.47
N LYS A 170 -33.15 20.04 -36.33
CA LYS A 170 -33.64 20.68 -35.10
C LYS A 170 -33.34 22.17 -35.03
N GLU A 171 -32.43 22.70 -35.86
CA GLU A 171 -32.15 24.13 -35.91
C GLU A 171 -33.18 24.93 -36.73
N ASP A 172 -33.98 24.26 -37.56
CA ASP A 172 -34.95 24.90 -38.46
C ASP A 172 -36.39 25.01 -37.90
N GLU A 173 -36.68 24.47 -36.70
CA GLU A 173 -38.05 24.47 -36.11
C GLU A 173 -38.21 25.41 -34.89
N ASN A 174 -37.33 26.39 -34.70
CA ASN A 174 -37.48 27.45 -33.69
C ASN A 174 -37.36 28.87 -34.29
N GLY A 175 -38.06 29.10 -35.40
CA GLY A 175 -38.32 30.43 -35.97
C GLY A 175 -39.78 30.84 -35.83
#